data_AF-A0A1Y0CHP5-F1
#
_entry.id   AF-A0A1Y0CHP5-F1
#
_cell.length_a   1.000
_cell.length_b   1.000
_cell.length_c   1.000
_cell.angle_alpha   90.00
_cell.angle_beta   90.00
_cell.angle_gamma   90.00
#
_symmetry.space_group_name_H-M   'P 1'
#
loop_
_entity.id
_entity.type
_entity.pdbx_description
1 polymer ?
#
loop_
_entity_poly.entity_id
_entity_poly.type
_entity_poly.pdbx_seq_one_letter_code
_entity_poly.pdbx_strand_id
1 'polypeptide(L)'
;MAAKLAKMGTTAVGEGLRTSDEFNAAVVLVAALNDPAVGVVCEWACAVFQQPGETAARFVVASREGLSWIPPGVYMPDGVTVASLDESVPYATRQLWRGMKPPARVLAAYAKAIEEQPRIVVARKWLGLQGLFGRGTVLAADDETVVSPNPVLNPDGRHRLELASTDRWWAQVQAIPEADIATRIRDLADHVAQAHDAAFGVHDADSQNFGGRALRVAAVEQIGRPGGEAVWHAVEQQMHWTRAQIMTAPIAAPEPLHEGWNNDLIAAEQMLRGWEVLWLAQRAATRATLADMTYAAAAALM
;
A
#
# COMPACT_ATOMS: atom_id res chain seq x y z
N MET A 1 -41.32 27.79 -39.36
CA MET A 1 -41.16 26.45 -39.97
C MET A 1 -39.88 25.86 -39.38
N ALA A 2 -40.00 24.71 -38.73
CA ALA A 2 -39.06 24.18 -37.75
C ALA A 2 -37.78 23.60 -38.37
N ALA A 3 -36.61 24.01 -37.87
CA ALA A 3 -35.37 23.25 -37.99
C ALA A 3 -35.01 22.73 -36.60
N LYS A 4 -35.76 21.72 -36.16
CA LYS A 4 -35.42 20.85 -35.03
C LYS A 4 -34.44 19.81 -35.58
N LEU A 5 -33.17 20.21 -35.73
CA LEU A 5 -32.10 19.34 -36.20
C LEU A 5 -31.16 19.03 -35.03
N ALA A 6 -31.40 17.84 -34.47
CA ALA A 6 -30.43 16.97 -33.79
C ALA A 6 -29.31 17.65 -32.98
N LYS A 7 -29.59 17.98 -31.71
CA LYS A 7 -28.58 17.83 -30.64
C LYS A 7 -28.47 16.33 -30.32
N MET A 8 -27.85 15.57 -31.22
CA MET A 8 -27.43 14.20 -30.96
C MET A 8 -25.97 14.24 -30.50
N GLY A 9 -25.75 13.88 -29.24
CA GLY A 9 -24.58 13.11 -28.82
C GLY A 9 -23.21 13.76 -28.94
N THR A 10 -22.97 14.85 -28.23
CA THR A 10 -21.62 15.18 -27.75
C THR A 10 -21.68 15.51 -26.27
N THR A 11 -22.19 14.57 -25.46
CA THR A 11 -21.62 14.42 -24.12
C THR A 11 -20.14 14.19 -24.34
N ALA A 12 -19.29 15.13 -23.91
CA ALA A 12 -17.86 14.91 -23.92
C ALA A 12 -17.63 13.53 -23.30
N VAL A 13 -16.84 12.66 -23.92
CA VAL A 13 -16.67 11.24 -23.52
C VAL A 13 -16.44 11.11 -22.00
N GLY A 14 -15.87 12.15 -21.37
CA GLY A 14 -15.69 12.23 -19.93
C GLY A 14 -16.89 12.64 -19.05
N GLU A 15 -17.93 13.31 -19.56
CA GLU A 15 -19.13 13.65 -18.76
C GLU A 15 -19.99 12.42 -18.49
N GLY A 16 -20.19 11.55 -19.48
CA GLY A 16 -20.96 10.30 -19.31
C GLY A 16 -20.29 9.29 -18.38
N LEU A 17 -18.96 9.36 -18.25
CA LEU A 17 -18.20 8.52 -17.31
C LEU A 17 -18.38 8.95 -15.86
N ARG A 18 -18.59 10.25 -15.57
CA ARG A 18 -18.81 10.73 -14.19
C ARG A 18 -20.10 10.24 -13.56
N THR A 19 -21.02 9.73 -14.38
CA THR A 19 -22.31 9.17 -13.94
C THR A 19 -22.32 7.65 -13.96
N SER A 20 -21.18 6.99 -14.23
CA SER A 20 -21.12 5.52 -14.31
C SER A 20 -20.94 4.89 -12.93
N ASP A 21 -21.35 3.63 -12.79
CA ASP A 21 -21.18 2.87 -11.55
C ASP A 21 -19.69 2.67 -11.21
N GLU A 22 -18.84 2.50 -12.23
CA GLU A 22 -17.40 2.37 -12.04
C GLU A 22 -16.75 3.64 -11.50
N PHE A 23 -17.24 4.82 -11.93
CA PHE A 23 -16.77 6.09 -11.39
C PHE A 23 -17.13 6.21 -9.91
N ASN A 24 -18.39 5.93 -9.56
CA ASN A 24 -18.84 5.96 -8.16
C ASN A 24 -18.07 4.96 -7.30
N ALA A 25 -17.87 3.73 -7.80
CA ALA A 25 -17.08 2.71 -7.11
C ALA A 25 -15.62 3.15 -6.91
N ALA A 26 -14.99 3.76 -7.90
CA ALA A 26 -13.62 4.27 -7.78
C ALA A 26 -13.52 5.43 -6.77
N VAL A 27 -14.51 6.33 -6.73
CA VAL A 27 -14.59 7.41 -5.75
C VAL A 27 -14.72 6.85 -4.33
N VAL A 28 -15.67 5.95 -4.11
CA VAL A 28 -15.89 5.32 -2.80
C VAL A 28 -14.65 4.54 -2.34
N LEU A 29 -14.00 3.81 -3.26
CA LEU A 29 -12.78 3.06 -2.94
C LEU A 29 -11.64 3.99 -2.53
N VAL A 30 -11.39 5.07 -3.28
CA VAL A 30 -10.33 6.04 -2.94
C VAL A 30 -10.64 6.76 -1.64
N ALA A 31 -11.90 7.17 -1.41
CA ALA A 31 -12.32 7.78 -0.14
C ALA A 31 -12.07 6.83 1.03
N ALA A 32 -12.46 5.55 0.90
CA ALA A 32 -12.27 4.52 1.92
C ALA A 32 -10.79 4.25 2.23
N LEU A 33 -9.95 4.19 1.20
CA LEU A 33 -8.50 3.99 1.31
C LEU A 33 -7.76 5.19 1.91
N ASN A 34 -8.30 6.40 1.73
CA ASN A 34 -7.73 7.63 2.31
C ASN A 34 -8.43 8.07 3.60
N ASP A 35 -9.27 7.23 4.20
CA ASP A 35 -9.92 7.48 5.48
C ASP A 35 -8.88 7.51 6.62
N PRO A 36 -8.90 8.51 7.53
CA PRO A 36 -8.00 8.57 8.68
C PRO A 36 -8.00 7.33 9.58
N ALA A 37 -9.08 6.54 9.59
CA ALA A 37 -9.17 5.26 10.31
C ALA A 37 -8.24 4.18 9.73
N VAL A 38 -7.82 4.32 8.47
CA VAL A 38 -6.82 3.44 7.84
C VAL A 38 -5.41 3.80 8.31
N GLY A 39 -5.12 5.08 8.54
CA GLY A 39 -3.81 5.53 9.00
C GLY A 39 -3.59 7.05 8.87
N VAL A 40 -2.56 7.54 9.55
CA VAL A 40 -2.22 8.98 9.59
C VAL A 40 -1.42 9.35 8.33
N VAL A 41 -2.04 9.94 7.30
CA VAL A 41 -1.43 10.25 5.98
C VAL A 41 -1.43 9.04 5.03
N CYS A 42 -2.61 8.62 4.60
CA CYS A 42 -2.79 7.69 3.49
C CYS A 42 -2.88 8.51 2.19
N GLU A 43 -2.11 8.12 1.18
CA GLU A 43 -2.17 8.73 -0.16
C GLU A 43 -2.40 7.59 -1.16
N TRP A 44 -3.67 7.38 -1.52
CA TRP A 44 -4.10 6.39 -2.49
C TRP A 44 -4.73 7.03 -3.72
N ALA A 45 -4.59 6.36 -4.85
CA ALA A 45 -5.31 6.65 -6.09
C ALA A 45 -5.84 5.36 -6.71
N CYS A 46 -6.88 5.47 -7.52
CA CYS A 46 -7.47 4.37 -8.28
C CYS A 46 -7.57 4.74 -9.77
N ALA A 47 -7.20 3.82 -10.64
CA ALA A 47 -7.44 3.86 -12.08
C ALA A 47 -8.44 2.76 -12.46
N VAL A 48 -9.36 3.07 -13.35
CA VAL A 48 -10.33 2.13 -13.91
C VAL A 48 -9.99 1.86 -15.37
N PHE A 49 -9.70 0.61 -15.68
CA PHE A 49 -9.43 0.13 -17.04
C PHE A 49 -10.65 -0.65 -17.55
N GLN A 50 -11.02 -0.39 -18.79
CA GLN A 50 -12.05 -1.17 -19.49
C GLN A 50 -11.85 -0.96 -20.99
N GLN A 51 -11.43 -1.99 -21.70
CA GLN A 51 -11.25 -1.95 -23.15
C GLN A 51 -12.62 -2.00 -23.85
N PRO A 52 -12.70 -1.48 -25.09
CA PRO A 52 -13.92 -1.62 -25.89
C PRO A 52 -14.33 -3.08 -26.03
N GLY A 53 -15.56 -3.41 -25.60
CA GLY A 53 -16.09 -4.78 -25.65
C GLY A 53 -15.89 -5.60 -24.37
N GLU A 54 -15.14 -5.10 -23.38
CA GLU A 54 -15.06 -5.73 -22.06
C GLU A 54 -16.33 -5.44 -21.24
N THR A 55 -16.91 -6.51 -20.69
CA THR A 55 -18.12 -6.42 -19.86
C THR A 55 -17.83 -6.04 -18.41
N ALA A 56 -16.57 -6.13 -17.96
CA ALA A 56 -16.16 -5.84 -16.59
C ALA A 56 -14.99 -4.86 -16.60
N ALA A 57 -15.05 -3.86 -15.72
CA ALA A 57 -13.95 -2.94 -15.50
C ALA A 57 -12.96 -3.52 -14.48
N ARG A 58 -11.67 -3.20 -14.66
CA ARG A 58 -10.59 -3.53 -13.73
C ARG A 58 -10.21 -2.30 -12.92
N PHE A 59 -10.15 -2.45 -11.61
CA PHE A 59 -9.77 -1.39 -10.67
C PHE A 59 -8.33 -1.61 -10.25
N VAL A 60 -7.48 -0.62 -10.47
CA VAL A 60 -6.05 -0.68 -10.09
C VAL A 60 -5.75 0.47 -9.15
N VAL A 61 -5.27 0.14 -7.95
CA VAL A 61 -4.90 1.12 -6.94
C VAL A 61 -3.38 1.25 -6.82
N ALA A 62 -2.95 2.45 -6.41
CA ALA A 62 -1.57 2.71 -6.04
C ALA A 62 -1.54 3.50 -4.74
N SER A 63 -0.58 3.18 -3.88
CA SER A 63 -0.30 3.88 -2.63
C SER A 63 1.07 4.52 -2.69
N ARG A 64 1.19 5.73 -2.14
CA ARG A 64 2.49 6.30 -1.80
C ARG A 64 3.06 5.67 -0.53
N GLU A 65 2.17 5.32 0.40
CA GLU A 65 2.52 4.90 1.75
C GLU A 65 3.55 3.78 1.68
N GLY A 66 4.68 3.94 2.38
CA GLY A 66 5.76 2.94 2.44
C GLY A 66 6.08 2.23 1.11
N LEU A 67 6.12 2.97 0.00
CA LEU A 67 6.43 2.46 -1.35
C LEU A 67 5.43 1.41 -1.90
N SER A 68 4.13 1.68 -1.80
CA SER A 68 3.01 0.79 -2.17
C SER A 68 2.59 -0.19 -1.07
N TRP A 69 2.80 0.23 0.16
CA TRP A 69 2.35 -0.43 1.37
C TRP A 69 0.83 -0.52 1.46
N ILE A 70 0.35 -1.66 1.98
CA ILE A 70 -1.00 -1.87 2.45
C ILE A 70 -0.97 -1.92 4.00
N PRO A 71 -1.58 -0.95 4.71
CA PRO A 71 -1.61 -0.94 6.18
C PRO A 71 -2.22 -2.20 6.79
N PRO A 72 -1.79 -2.60 8.00
CA PRO A 72 -2.38 -3.75 8.69
C PRO A 72 -3.85 -3.49 9.00
N GLY A 73 -4.71 -4.51 8.82
CA GLY A 73 -6.16 -4.38 8.99
C GLY A 73 -6.90 -3.77 7.79
N VAL A 74 -6.18 -3.46 6.70
CA VAL A 74 -6.78 -3.10 5.42
C VAL A 74 -6.95 -4.35 4.55
N TYR A 75 -8.16 -4.55 4.07
CA TYR A 75 -8.57 -5.65 3.22
C TYR A 75 -9.03 -5.10 1.87
N MET A 76 -8.46 -5.60 0.78
CA MET A 76 -8.86 -5.12 -0.56
C MET A 76 -10.14 -5.83 -1.02
N PRO A 77 -11.10 -5.10 -1.60
CA PRO A 77 -12.23 -5.72 -2.27
C PRO A 77 -11.79 -6.67 -3.40
N ASP A 78 -12.65 -7.61 -3.75
CA ASP A 78 -12.44 -8.47 -4.92
C ASP A 78 -12.35 -7.65 -6.21
N GLY A 79 -11.52 -8.10 -7.14
CA GLY A 79 -11.31 -7.43 -8.43
C GLY A 79 -10.44 -6.15 -8.39
N VAL A 80 -9.97 -5.74 -7.21
CA VAL A 80 -9.01 -4.62 -7.07
C VAL A 80 -7.56 -5.11 -7.14
N THR A 81 -6.79 -4.62 -8.09
CA THR A 81 -5.36 -4.90 -8.21
C THR A 81 -4.54 -3.79 -7.57
N VAL A 82 -3.45 -4.12 -6.87
CA VAL A 82 -2.47 -3.14 -6.43
C VAL A 82 -1.34 -3.10 -7.46
N ALA A 83 -1.11 -1.95 -8.10
CA ALA A 83 -0.21 -1.84 -9.25
C ALA A 83 1.19 -2.42 -8.99
N SER A 84 1.75 -2.18 -7.79
CA SER A 84 3.08 -2.66 -7.41
C SER A 84 3.17 -4.17 -7.17
N LEU A 85 2.03 -4.85 -7.05
CA LEU A 85 1.92 -6.29 -6.79
C LEU A 85 1.44 -7.06 -8.02
N ASP A 86 1.08 -6.39 -9.11
CA ASP A 86 0.65 -7.06 -10.33
C ASP A 86 1.82 -7.77 -11.02
N GLU A 87 1.80 -9.10 -10.99
CA GLU A 87 2.83 -9.96 -11.56
C GLU A 87 2.81 -10.02 -13.10
N SER A 88 1.76 -9.48 -13.75
CA SER A 88 1.78 -9.29 -15.20
C SER A 88 2.83 -8.27 -15.64
N VAL A 89 3.26 -7.38 -14.73
CA VAL A 89 4.37 -6.46 -14.94
C VAL A 89 5.65 -7.02 -14.30
N PRO A 90 6.78 -7.12 -15.04
CA PRO A 90 8.03 -7.61 -14.48
C PRO A 90 8.47 -6.87 -13.21
N TYR A 91 8.99 -7.63 -12.23
CA TYR A 91 9.50 -7.06 -10.97
C TYR A 91 10.48 -5.90 -11.21
N ALA A 92 11.39 -6.06 -12.17
CA ALA A 92 12.39 -5.06 -12.54
C ALA A 92 11.78 -3.72 -12.97
N THR A 93 10.55 -3.72 -13.48
CA THR A 93 9.80 -2.52 -13.85
C THR A 93 9.04 -1.96 -12.65
N ARG A 94 8.23 -2.79 -11.96
CA ARG A 94 7.37 -2.31 -10.87
C ARG A 94 8.16 -1.83 -9.63
N GLN A 95 9.35 -2.37 -9.39
CA GLN A 95 10.24 -1.88 -8.32
C GLN A 95 10.66 -0.41 -8.52
N LEU A 96 10.69 0.07 -9.77
CA LEU A 96 11.04 1.46 -10.07
C LEU A 96 9.94 2.44 -9.67
N TRP A 97 8.72 1.99 -9.38
CA TRP A 97 7.63 2.87 -8.99
C TRP A 97 7.59 3.17 -7.50
N ARG A 98 8.34 2.40 -6.71
CA ARG A 98 8.46 2.55 -5.26
C ARG A 98 8.90 3.97 -4.91
N GLY A 99 8.01 4.71 -4.25
CA GLY A 99 8.27 6.08 -3.76
C GLY A 99 7.81 7.18 -4.70
N MET A 100 7.31 6.86 -5.89
CA MET A 100 6.77 7.86 -6.80
C MET A 100 5.60 8.61 -6.17
N LYS A 101 5.61 9.93 -6.36
CA LYS A 101 4.60 10.85 -5.84
C LYS A 101 4.13 11.80 -6.96
N PRO A 102 2.81 12.04 -7.11
CA PRO A 102 1.69 11.37 -6.41
C PRO A 102 1.46 9.91 -6.85
N PRO A 103 0.64 9.12 -6.12
CA PRO A 103 0.27 7.76 -6.51
C PRO A 103 -0.30 7.65 -7.93
N ALA A 104 -0.96 8.69 -8.44
CA ALA A 104 -1.42 8.75 -9.83
C ALA A 104 -0.29 8.63 -10.87
N ARG A 105 0.96 8.99 -10.53
CA ARG A 105 2.11 8.74 -11.42
C ARG A 105 2.47 7.26 -11.50
N VAL A 106 2.30 6.50 -10.42
CA VAL A 106 2.43 5.04 -10.44
C VAL A 106 1.39 4.45 -11.39
N LEU A 107 0.14 4.91 -11.31
CA LEU A 107 -0.93 4.45 -12.21
C LEU A 107 -0.65 4.78 -13.68
N ALA A 108 -0.04 5.94 -13.97
CA ALA A 108 0.38 6.29 -15.33
C ALA A 108 1.55 5.40 -15.83
N ALA A 109 2.53 5.12 -14.97
CA ALA A 109 3.64 4.22 -15.30
C ALA A 109 3.17 2.77 -15.49
N TYR A 110 2.23 2.33 -14.66
CA TYR A 110 1.55 1.04 -14.78
C TYR A 110 0.78 0.94 -16.09
N ALA A 111 -0.06 1.94 -16.42
CA ALA A 111 -0.81 2.00 -17.68
C ALA A 111 0.12 1.88 -18.91
N LYS A 112 1.28 2.56 -18.87
CA LYS A 112 2.31 2.43 -19.90
C LYS A 112 2.92 1.02 -19.96
N ALA A 113 3.19 0.40 -18.82
CA ALA A 113 3.81 -0.93 -18.76
C ALA A 113 2.89 -2.04 -19.28
N ILE A 114 1.58 -1.92 -19.10
CA ILE A 114 0.58 -2.86 -19.65
C ILE A 114 0.08 -2.46 -21.04
N GLU A 115 0.57 -1.35 -21.60
CA GLU A 115 0.17 -0.80 -22.90
C GLU A 115 -1.33 -0.45 -23.01
N GLU A 116 -1.92 0.01 -21.92
CA GLU A 116 -3.34 0.38 -21.85
C GLU A 116 -3.54 1.85 -21.40
N GLN A 117 -4.78 2.33 -21.53
CA GLN A 117 -5.19 3.63 -21.00
C GLN A 117 -6.38 3.47 -20.06
N PRO A 118 -6.33 4.05 -18.85
CA PRO A 118 -7.49 4.07 -17.98
C PRO A 118 -8.56 5.00 -18.55
N ARG A 119 -9.83 4.67 -18.29
CA ARG A 119 -10.96 5.56 -18.62
C ARG A 119 -11.23 6.55 -17.50
N ILE A 120 -10.96 6.17 -16.25
CA ILE A 120 -11.18 6.99 -15.05
C ILE A 120 -9.93 6.90 -14.17
N VAL A 121 -9.53 8.01 -13.59
CA VAL A 121 -8.53 8.08 -12.51
C VAL A 121 -9.08 8.96 -11.40
N VAL A 122 -9.19 8.39 -10.21
CA VAL A 122 -9.56 9.10 -8.97
C VAL A 122 -8.32 9.19 -8.09
N ALA A 123 -7.97 10.41 -7.67
CA ALA A 123 -6.82 10.66 -6.81
C ALA A 123 -7.07 11.90 -5.94
N ARG A 124 -6.32 12.08 -4.85
CA ARG A 124 -6.27 13.36 -4.12
C ARG A 124 -5.87 14.52 -5.07
N LYS A 125 -6.21 15.76 -4.71
CA LYS A 125 -5.90 16.94 -5.54
C LYS A 125 -4.38 17.15 -5.68
N TRP A 126 -3.88 16.97 -6.90
CA TRP A 126 -2.50 17.27 -7.30
C TRP A 126 -2.48 18.12 -8.57
N LEU A 127 -1.51 19.04 -8.67
CA LEU A 127 -1.29 19.81 -9.88
C LEU A 127 -0.69 18.92 -10.99
N GLY A 128 -1.08 19.16 -12.24
CA GLY A 128 -0.46 18.53 -13.41
C GLY A 128 -0.90 17.09 -13.72
N LEU A 129 -1.84 16.50 -12.98
CA LEU A 129 -2.32 15.13 -13.24
C LEU A 129 -2.88 14.93 -14.66
N GLN A 130 -3.48 15.98 -15.24
CA GLN A 130 -4.03 15.97 -16.60
C GLN A 130 -2.99 15.63 -17.68
N GLY A 131 -1.71 15.96 -17.45
CA GLY A 131 -0.63 15.65 -18.40
C GLY A 131 -0.14 14.20 -18.34
N LEU A 132 -0.57 13.42 -17.34
CA LEU A 132 -0.09 12.05 -17.14
C LEU A 132 -0.85 11.00 -17.96
N PHE A 133 -2.08 11.31 -18.39
CA PHE A 133 -3.00 10.36 -19.01
C PHE A 133 -3.51 10.87 -20.36
N GLY A 134 -3.97 9.95 -21.22
CA GLY A 134 -4.53 10.31 -22.51
C GLY A 134 -5.80 11.17 -22.38
N ARG A 135 -6.10 11.98 -23.41
CA ARG A 135 -7.25 12.92 -23.44
C ARG A 135 -8.63 12.28 -23.19
N GLY A 136 -8.76 10.96 -23.33
CA GLY A 136 -9.99 10.21 -23.05
C GLY A 136 -10.18 9.83 -21.58
N THR A 137 -9.20 10.11 -20.72
CA THR A 137 -9.23 9.74 -19.29
C THR A 137 -9.96 10.81 -18.49
N VAL A 138 -10.93 10.40 -17.67
CA VAL A 138 -11.57 11.29 -16.69
C VAL A 138 -10.75 11.31 -15.41
N LEU A 139 -10.28 12.50 -15.06
CA LEU A 139 -9.63 12.75 -13.77
C LEU A 139 -10.64 13.34 -12.78
N ALA A 140 -10.74 12.71 -11.62
CA ALA A 140 -11.52 13.18 -10.49
C ALA A 140 -10.64 13.34 -9.26
N ALA A 141 -10.91 14.43 -8.54
CA ALA A 141 -10.37 14.62 -7.21
C ALA A 141 -11.23 13.85 -6.21
N ASP A 142 -10.60 13.11 -5.31
CA ASP A 142 -11.25 12.66 -4.08
C ASP A 142 -11.28 13.83 -3.07
N ASP A 143 -12.51 14.28 -2.77
CA ASP A 143 -12.83 15.36 -1.84
C ASP A 143 -13.45 14.84 -0.53
N GLU A 144 -13.66 13.54 -0.40
CA GLU A 144 -14.20 12.93 0.82
C GLU A 144 -13.09 12.71 1.86
N THR A 145 -13.47 12.80 3.13
CA THR A 145 -12.53 12.76 4.25
C THR A 145 -12.82 11.66 5.26
N VAL A 146 -14.03 11.11 5.29
CA VAL A 146 -14.44 10.04 6.22
C VAL A 146 -15.52 9.19 5.55
N VAL A 147 -15.37 7.86 5.61
CA VAL A 147 -16.30 6.86 5.05
C VAL A 147 -16.76 5.92 6.16
N SER A 148 -18.08 5.76 6.33
CA SER A 148 -18.65 4.86 7.34
C SER A 148 -19.94 4.20 6.84
N PRO A 149 -20.05 2.84 6.84
CA PRO A 149 -18.98 1.89 7.17
C PRO A 149 -17.86 1.90 6.12
N ASN A 150 -16.61 1.73 6.56
CA ASN A 150 -15.47 1.68 5.64
C ASN A 150 -15.31 0.27 5.06
N PRO A 151 -15.49 0.08 3.73
CA PRO A 151 -15.44 -1.24 3.12
C PRO A 151 -14.06 -1.89 3.15
N VAL A 152 -12.97 -1.11 3.21
CA VAL A 152 -11.60 -1.67 3.24
C VAL A 152 -11.17 -2.11 4.64
N LEU A 153 -12.01 -1.90 5.66
CA LEU A 153 -11.81 -2.42 7.02
C LEU A 153 -12.63 -3.69 7.28
N ASN A 154 -13.30 -4.23 6.24
CA ASN A 154 -14.06 -5.47 6.35
C ASN A 154 -13.12 -6.70 6.21
N PRO A 155 -13.01 -7.57 7.23
CA PRO A 155 -12.16 -8.76 7.17
C PRO A 155 -12.58 -9.83 6.14
N ASP A 156 -13.78 -9.73 5.57
CA ASP A 156 -14.21 -10.61 4.47
C ASP A 156 -13.52 -10.27 3.13
N GLY A 157 -12.84 -9.12 3.03
CA GLY A 157 -12.02 -8.77 1.88
C GLY A 157 -10.68 -9.53 1.84
N ARG A 158 -9.92 -9.34 0.76
CA ARG A 158 -8.63 -10.01 0.57
C ARG A 158 -7.55 -9.41 1.46
N HIS A 159 -6.85 -10.27 2.17
CA HIS A 159 -5.80 -9.86 3.11
C HIS A 159 -4.55 -9.36 2.38
N ARG A 160 -3.80 -8.40 2.95
CA ARG A 160 -2.60 -7.84 2.31
C ARG A 160 -1.52 -8.86 1.91
N LEU A 161 -1.34 -9.91 2.72
CA LEU A 161 -0.44 -11.03 2.39
C LEU A 161 -0.94 -11.87 1.22
N GLU A 162 -2.25 -12.09 1.14
CA GLU A 162 -2.87 -12.79 0.01
C GLU A 162 -2.57 -12.02 -1.27
N LEU A 163 -2.82 -10.71 -1.29
CA LEU A 163 -2.55 -9.86 -2.45
C LEU A 163 -1.08 -9.86 -2.90
N ALA A 164 -0.14 -9.94 -1.96
CA ALA A 164 1.28 -9.87 -2.25
C ALA A 164 1.92 -11.22 -2.58
N SER A 165 1.32 -12.33 -2.14
CA SER A 165 1.94 -13.66 -2.25
C SER A 165 0.93 -14.79 -2.02
N THR A 166 -0.12 -14.83 -2.84
CA THR A 166 -1.21 -15.83 -2.76
C THR A 166 -0.67 -17.26 -2.67
N ASP A 167 0.17 -17.65 -3.62
CA ASP A 167 0.56 -19.06 -3.82
C ASP A 167 1.76 -19.49 -2.96
N ARG A 168 2.44 -18.54 -2.31
CA ARG A 168 3.64 -18.82 -1.51
C ARG A 168 3.40 -18.52 -0.04
N TRP A 169 3.52 -17.26 0.38
CA TRP A 169 3.50 -16.96 1.81
C TRP A 169 2.10 -17.04 2.40
N TRP A 170 1.06 -16.65 1.67
CA TRP A 170 -0.31 -16.79 2.13
C TRP A 170 -0.68 -18.26 2.34
N ALA A 171 -0.49 -19.09 1.31
CA ALA A 171 -0.70 -20.54 1.40
C ALA A 171 0.09 -21.19 2.57
N GLN A 172 1.35 -20.80 2.77
CA GLN A 172 2.16 -21.27 3.89
C GLN A 172 1.57 -20.86 5.25
N VAL A 173 1.18 -19.60 5.42
CA VAL A 173 0.58 -19.13 6.67
C VAL A 173 -0.75 -19.84 6.94
N GLN A 174 -1.59 -20.07 5.92
CA GLN A 174 -2.85 -20.80 6.07
C GLN A 174 -2.65 -22.27 6.48
N ALA A 175 -1.55 -22.89 6.08
CA ALA A 175 -1.25 -24.28 6.42
C ALA A 175 -0.68 -24.50 7.84
N ILE A 176 -0.27 -23.44 8.55
CA ILE A 176 0.31 -23.55 9.90
C ILE A 176 -0.76 -23.98 10.92
N PRO A 177 -0.56 -25.02 11.74
CA PRO A 177 -1.49 -25.39 12.81
C PRO A 177 -1.71 -24.25 13.82
N GLU A 178 -2.95 -24.06 14.31
CA GLU A 178 -3.26 -23.01 15.32
C GLU A 178 -2.36 -23.08 16.56
N ALA A 179 -2.01 -24.29 17.00
CA ALA A 179 -1.13 -24.53 18.14
C ALA A 179 0.30 -23.98 17.94
N ASP A 180 0.74 -23.81 16.69
CA ASP A 180 2.10 -23.37 16.37
C ASP A 180 2.19 -21.85 16.14
N ILE A 181 1.07 -21.14 16.01
CA ILE A 181 1.04 -19.71 15.62
C ILE A 181 1.84 -18.85 16.58
N ALA A 182 1.68 -19.04 17.90
CA ALA A 182 2.40 -18.25 18.89
C ALA A 182 3.93 -18.42 18.78
N THR A 183 4.39 -19.65 18.53
CA THR A 183 5.80 -19.95 18.29
C THR A 183 6.28 -19.29 17.00
N ARG A 184 5.52 -19.40 15.91
CA ARG A 184 5.86 -18.81 14.60
C ARG A 184 5.95 -17.28 14.64
N ILE A 185 5.08 -16.63 15.40
CA ILE A 185 5.15 -15.17 15.64
C ILE A 185 6.47 -14.81 16.29
N ARG A 186 6.88 -15.52 17.35
CA ARG A 186 8.14 -15.25 18.05
C ARG A 186 9.35 -15.52 17.16
N ASP A 187 9.38 -16.66 16.47
CA ASP A 187 10.49 -17.03 15.58
C ASP A 187 10.67 -16.01 14.45
N LEU A 188 9.55 -15.54 13.85
CA LEU A 188 9.60 -14.55 12.79
C LEU A 188 10.10 -13.18 13.29
N ALA A 189 9.62 -12.74 14.46
CA ALA A 189 10.06 -11.50 15.07
C ALA A 189 11.56 -11.53 15.42
N ASP A 190 12.04 -12.64 16.00
CA ASP A 190 13.45 -12.84 16.32
C ASP A 190 14.32 -12.87 15.05
N HIS A 191 13.90 -13.59 14.01
CA HIS A 191 14.61 -13.63 12.73
C HIS A 191 14.75 -12.24 12.10
N VAL A 192 13.66 -11.47 12.04
CA VAL A 192 13.68 -10.10 11.50
C VAL A 192 14.56 -9.19 12.35
N ALA A 193 14.46 -9.28 13.69
CA ALA A 193 15.28 -8.49 14.60
C ALA A 193 16.78 -8.74 14.39
N GLN A 194 17.19 -10.01 14.28
CA GLN A 194 18.59 -10.39 14.04
C GLN A 194 19.09 -9.93 12.67
N ALA A 195 18.28 -10.08 11.61
CA ALA A 195 18.63 -9.61 10.28
C ALA A 195 18.80 -8.07 10.25
N HIS A 196 17.93 -7.35 10.95
CA HIS A 196 17.99 -5.90 11.07
C HIS A 196 19.17 -5.42 11.91
N ASP A 197 19.51 -6.11 12.99
CA ASP A 197 20.73 -5.87 13.74
C ASP A 197 21.98 -6.00 12.86
N ALA A 198 22.01 -7.02 11.99
CA ALA A 198 23.14 -7.25 11.09
C ALA A 198 23.24 -6.18 9.98
N ALA A 199 22.09 -5.76 9.42
CA ALA A 199 22.04 -4.82 8.31
C ALA A 199 22.17 -3.34 8.76
N PHE A 200 21.62 -3.00 9.92
CA PHE A 200 21.46 -1.60 10.35
C PHE A 200 22.01 -1.29 11.75
N GLY A 201 22.45 -2.30 12.51
CA GLY A 201 22.79 -2.15 13.93
C GLY A 201 23.95 -1.18 14.26
N VAL A 202 24.75 -0.78 13.27
CA VAL A 202 25.79 0.26 13.43
C VAL A 202 25.19 1.68 13.40
N HIS A 203 24.07 1.89 12.72
CA HIS A 203 23.39 3.19 12.59
C HIS A 203 22.41 3.46 13.75
N ASP A 204 22.14 2.46 14.57
CA ASP A 204 21.19 2.51 15.70
C ASP A 204 21.75 3.15 16.99
N ALA A 205 23.04 3.52 17.01
CA ALA A 205 23.69 4.11 18.18
C ALA A 205 23.22 5.55 18.48
N ASP A 206 22.59 6.22 17.50
CA ASP A 206 22.20 7.64 17.58
C ASP A 206 20.71 7.87 17.94
N SER A 207 19.92 6.82 18.17
CA SER A 207 18.51 6.97 18.55
C SER A 207 18.35 7.31 20.03
N GLN A 208 17.87 8.52 20.31
CA GLN A 208 17.94 9.22 21.61
C GLN A 208 17.23 8.53 22.81
N ASN A 209 16.39 7.49 22.62
CA ASN A 209 15.58 6.90 23.71
C ASN A 209 15.83 5.40 23.97
N PHE A 210 16.08 4.60 22.94
CA PHE A 210 16.55 3.23 23.02
C PHE A 210 17.39 2.97 21.77
N GLY A 211 18.64 2.55 21.90
CA GLY A 211 19.40 2.07 20.73
C GLY A 211 18.58 1.00 20.01
N GLY A 212 18.39 1.13 18.68
CA GLY A 212 17.46 0.29 17.93
C GLY A 212 17.61 -1.21 18.22
N ARG A 213 18.85 -1.71 18.29
CA ARG A 213 19.16 -3.08 18.72
C ARG A 213 18.62 -3.46 20.10
N ALA A 214 18.86 -2.64 21.13
CA ALA A 214 18.40 -2.94 22.48
C ALA A 214 16.87 -2.99 22.56
N LEU A 215 16.19 -2.11 21.82
CA LEU A 215 14.73 -2.12 21.72
C LEU A 215 14.20 -3.37 21.02
N ARG A 216 14.84 -3.80 19.91
CA ARG A 216 14.45 -5.03 19.21
C ARG A 216 14.57 -6.26 20.10
N VAL A 217 15.68 -6.40 20.84
CA VAL A 217 15.88 -7.49 21.80
C VAL A 217 14.79 -7.47 22.88
N ALA A 218 14.55 -6.31 23.50
CA ALA A 218 13.52 -6.17 24.53
C ALA A 218 12.11 -6.50 23.99
N ALA A 219 11.79 -6.08 22.77
CA ALA A 219 10.52 -6.39 22.12
C ALA A 219 10.35 -7.90 21.91
N VAL A 220 11.36 -8.59 21.37
CA VAL A 220 11.31 -10.05 21.16
C VAL A 220 11.12 -10.80 22.48
N GLU A 221 11.83 -10.40 23.54
CA GLU A 221 11.69 -11.00 24.87
C GLU A 221 10.30 -10.78 25.49
N GLN A 222 9.62 -9.68 25.15
CA GLN A 222 8.30 -9.32 25.68
C GLN A 222 7.14 -10.06 24.96
N ILE A 223 7.36 -10.64 23.77
CA ILE A 223 6.30 -11.33 23.00
C ILE A 223 5.64 -12.43 23.82
N GLY A 224 4.31 -12.35 23.93
CA GLY A 224 3.48 -13.32 24.65
C GLY A 224 3.57 -13.22 26.18
N ARG A 225 4.17 -12.15 26.72
CA ARG A 225 4.22 -11.86 28.15
C ARG A 225 3.28 -10.68 28.48
N PRO A 226 2.64 -10.67 29.66
CA PRO A 226 1.85 -9.52 30.10
C PRO A 226 2.75 -8.29 30.35
N GLY A 227 2.16 -7.10 30.24
CA GLY A 227 2.85 -5.81 30.42
C GLY A 227 3.74 -5.41 29.24
N GLY A 228 4.78 -4.63 29.51
CA GLY A 228 5.73 -4.17 28.49
C GLY A 228 5.26 -2.94 27.72
N GLU A 229 4.33 -2.18 28.26
CA GLU A 229 3.71 -1.00 27.64
C GLU A 229 4.77 0.02 27.18
N ALA A 230 5.82 0.22 27.97
CA ALA A 230 6.93 1.10 27.60
C ALA A 230 7.72 0.58 26.40
N VAL A 231 7.92 -0.74 26.29
CA VAL A 231 8.63 -1.38 25.16
C VAL A 231 7.79 -1.23 23.89
N TRP A 232 6.50 -1.58 23.96
CA TRP A 232 5.61 -1.49 22.80
C TRP A 232 5.38 -0.06 22.33
N HIS A 233 5.26 0.89 23.27
CA HIS A 233 5.18 2.30 22.93
C HIS A 233 6.47 2.80 22.26
N ALA A 234 7.65 2.36 22.73
CA ALA A 234 8.91 2.72 22.08
C ALA A 234 9.03 2.11 20.67
N VAL A 235 8.59 0.86 20.46
CA VAL A 235 8.53 0.22 19.13
C VAL A 235 7.58 0.99 18.20
N GLU A 236 6.39 1.35 18.69
CA GLU A 236 5.42 2.16 17.96
C GLU A 236 5.98 3.53 17.57
N GLN A 237 6.66 4.22 18.48
CA GLN A 237 7.31 5.49 18.20
C GLN A 237 8.36 5.37 17.09
N GLN A 238 9.19 4.31 17.11
CA GLN A 238 10.18 4.08 16.06
C GLN A 238 9.52 3.82 14.71
N MET A 239 8.50 2.95 14.67
CA MET A 239 7.73 2.68 13.45
C MET A 239 7.14 3.97 12.87
N HIS A 240 6.48 4.80 13.70
CA HIS A 240 5.89 6.06 13.25
C HIS A 240 6.93 7.09 12.84
N TRP A 241 8.07 7.15 13.51
CA TRP A 241 9.15 8.05 13.16
C TRP A 241 9.75 7.69 11.79
N THR A 242 10.10 6.42 11.55
CA THR A 242 10.60 5.96 10.23
C THR A 242 9.56 6.19 9.14
N ARG A 243 8.28 5.90 9.43
CA ARG A 243 7.18 6.19 8.49
C ARG A 243 7.11 7.68 8.15
N ALA A 244 7.21 8.56 9.14
CA ALA A 244 7.17 10.00 8.94
C ALA A 244 8.32 10.45 8.02
N GLN A 245 9.54 9.93 8.22
CA GLN A 245 10.68 10.25 7.36
C GLN A 245 10.43 9.88 5.89
N ILE A 246 9.93 8.67 5.61
CA ILE A 246 9.57 8.25 4.25
C ILE A 246 8.48 9.17 3.68
N MET A 247 7.49 9.50 4.50
CA MET A 247 6.34 10.31 4.09
C MET A 247 6.64 11.82 4.00
N THR A 248 7.77 12.30 4.48
CA THR A 248 8.20 13.69 4.31
C THR A 248 9.46 13.85 3.46
N ALA A 249 10.09 12.75 3.03
CA ALA A 249 11.28 12.81 2.19
C ALA A 249 11.01 13.62 0.91
N PRO A 250 11.90 14.56 0.53
CA PRO A 250 11.83 15.23 -0.75
C PRO A 250 12.19 14.22 -1.85
N ILE A 251 11.20 13.81 -2.65
CA ILE A 251 11.40 12.81 -3.71
C ILE A 251 11.30 13.50 -5.07
N ALA A 252 12.39 13.42 -5.84
CA ALA A 252 12.45 13.81 -7.24
C ALA A 252 12.71 12.56 -8.08
N ALA A 253 11.64 11.84 -8.45
CA ALA A 253 11.76 10.69 -9.32
C ALA A 253 12.36 11.13 -10.69
N PRO A 254 13.41 10.45 -11.18
CA PRO A 254 14.05 10.81 -12.44
C PRO A 254 13.16 10.46 -13.63
N GLU A 255 13.36 11.18 -14.73
CA GLU A 255 12.70 10.90 -16.01
C GLU A 255 13.78 10.68 -17.10
N PRO A 256 13.97 9.45 -17.60
CA PRO A 256 13.26 8.21 -17.24
C PRO A 256 13.69 7.63 -15.87
N LEU A 257 12.81 6.80 -15.29
CA LEU A 257 13.14 5.96 -14.15
C LEU A 257 14.29 5.01 -14.50
N HIS A 258 15.23 4.82 -13.58
CA HIS A 258 16.39 3.94 -13.75
C HIS A 258 16.73 3.25 -12.43
N GLU A 259 17.28 2.05 -12.49
CA GLU A 259 17.67 1.28 -11.30
C GLU A 259 18.56 2.09 -10.34
N GLY A 260 18.32 1.93 -9.04
CA GLY A 260 19.09 2.61 -7.99
C GLY A 260 18.53 3.96 -7.53
N TRP A 261 17.61 4.58 -8.30
CA TRP A 261 17.12 5.93 -7.98
C TRP A 261 16.41 6.05 -6.62
N ASN A 262 15.87 4.93 -6.13
CA ASN A 262 15.08 4.86 -4.90
C ASN A 262 15.73 3.97 -3.82
N ASN A 263 17.04 3.69 -3.90
CA ASN A 263 17.73 2.83 -2.92
C ASN A 263 17.56 3.29 -1.47
N ASP A 264 17.70 4.59 -1.21
CA ASP A 264 17.53 5.14 0.14
C ASP A 264 16.10 4.96 0.66
N LEU A 265 15.10 5.05 -0.23
CA LEU A 265 13.71 4.82 0.11
C LEU A 265 13.45 3.34 0.43
N ILE A 266 14.07 2.43 -0.33
CA ILE A 266 13.97 0.98 -0.09
C ILE A 266 14.58 0.64 1.27
N ALA A 267 15.77 1.17 1.60
CA ALA A 267 16.39 0.94 2.91
C ALA A 267 15.52 1.50 4.05
N ALA A 268 14.93 2.67 3.89
CA ALA A 268 14.00 3.25 4.86
C ALA A 268 12.73 2.39 5.01
N GLU A 269 12.18 1.85 3.93
CA GLU A 269 11.03 0.95 3.98
C GLU A 269 11.39 -0.36 4.68
N GLN A 270 12.52 -0.98 4.37
CA GLN A 270 12.99 -2.18 5.06
C GLN A 270 12.98 -1.92 6.58
N MET A 271 13.59 -0.82 7.02
CA MET A 271 13.60 -0.39 8.43
C MET A 271 12.18 -0.24 9.00
N LEU A 272 11.28 0.48 8.30
CA LEU A 272 9.87 0.62 8.71
C LEU A 272 9.21 -0.75 8.92
N ARG A 273 9.44 -1.69 8.01
CA ARG A 273 8.86 -3.03 8.04
C ARG A 273 9.41 -3.88 9.16
N GLY A 274 10.70 -3.74 9.49
CA GLY A 274 11.30 -4.38 10.66
C GLY A 274 10.61 -3.94 11.96
N TRP A 275 10.38 -2.64 12.12
CA TRP A 275 9.62 -2.12 13.26
C TRP A 275 8.15 -2.55 13.25
N GLU A 276 7.52 -2.59 12.07
CA GLU A 276 6.13 -3.07 11.93
C GLU A 276 5.98 -4.53 12.37
N VAL A 277 6.91 -5.42 12.01
CA VAL A 277 6.89 -6.84 12.46
C VAL A 277 6.86 -6.92 13.99
N LEU A 278 7.71 -6.15 14.68
CA LEU A 278 7.76 -6.13 16.13
C LEU A 278 6.51 -5.49 16.75
N TRP A 279 6.02 -4.40 16.15
CA TRP A 279 4.81 -3.74 16.61
C TRP A 279 3.58 -4.66 16.49
N LEU A 280 3.49 -5.46 15.44
CA LEU A 280 2.43 -6.45 15.23
C LEU A 280 2.54 -7.62 16.21
N ALA A 281 3.75 -8.02 16.61
CA ALA A 281 3.99 -9.15 17.50
C ALA A 281 3.45 -8.95 18.93
N GLN A 282 3.09 -7.71 19.32
CA GLN A 282 2.41 -7.42 20.58
C GLN A 282 0.94 -7.88 20.59
N ARG A 283 0.33 -8.07 19.42
CA ARG A 283 -1.09 -8.40 19.27
C ARG A 283 -1.36 -9.84 19.71
N ALA A 284 -2.65 -10.17 19.85
CA ALA A 284 -3.08 -11.55 20.08
C ALA A 284 -2.48 -12.48 19.01
N ALA A 285 -1.99 -13.65 19.45
CA ALA A 285 -1.41 -14.64 18.57
C ALA A 285 -2.50 -15.33 17.74
N THR A 286 -2.79 -14.76 16.58
CA THR A 286 -3.80 -15.25 15.63
C THR A 286 -3.18 -15.44 14.26
N ARG A 287 -3.85 -16.21 13.41
CA ARG A 287 -3.44 -16.39 12.01
C ARG A 287 -3.39 -15.07 11.24
N ALA A 288 -4.33 -14.17 11.49
CA ALA A 288 -4.33 -12.83 10.90
C ALA A 288 -3.10 -12.03 11.34
N THR A 289 -2.74 -12.05 12.62
CA THR A 289 -1.52 -11.41 13.12
C THR A 289 -0.27 -11.99 12.45
N LEU A 290 -0.18 -13.32 12.34
CA LEU A 290 0.96 -13.97 11.66
C LEU A 290 1.02 -13.61 10.16
N ALA A 291 -0.13 -13.53 9.49
CA ALA A 291 -0.20 -13.12 8.09
C ALA A 291 0.23 -11.65 7.91
N ASP A 292 -0.22 -10.76 8.78
CA ASP A 292 0.21 -9.36 8.83
C ASP A 292 1.72 -9.26 9.04
N MET A 293 2.28 -10.02 9.98
CA MET A 293 3.72 -10.04 10.26
C MET A 293 4.50 -10.60 9.08
N THR A 294 4.00 -11.65 8.42
CA THR A 294 4.67 -12.27 7.27
C THR A 294 4.72 -11.31 6.07
N TYR A 295 3.64 -10.55 5.84
CA TYR A 295 3.63 -9.49 4.83
C TYR A 295 4.69 -8.42 5.13
N ALA A 296 4.77 -7.94 6.37
CA ALA A 296 5.78 -6.96 6.75
C ALA A 296 7.20 -7.53 6.64
N ALA A 297 7.42 -8.76 7.13
CA ALA A 297 8.72 -9.43 7.11
C ALA A 297 9.26 -9.65 5.69
N ALA A 298 8.39 -9.94 4.72
CA ALA A 298 8.79 -10.07 3.32
C ALA A 298 9.50 -8.80 2.83
N ALA A 299 8.92 -7.62 3.08
CA ALA A 299 9.53 -6.35 2.69
C ALA A 299 10.69 -5.93 3.62
N ALA A 300 10.74 -6.42 4.86
CA ALA A 300 11.82 -6.14 5.81
C ALA A 300 13.13 -6.87 5.47
N LEU A 301 13.07 -7.97 4.71
CA LEU A 301 14.19 -8.89 4.46
C LEU A 301 14.65 -8.93 2.99
N MET A 302 13.89 -8.32 2.08
CA MET A 302 14.23 -8.16 0.65
C MET A 302 14.98 -6.86 0.42
#